data_AF-A0AAP7M0Q3-F1
#
_entry.id   AF-A0AAP7M0Q3-F1
#
_cell.length_a   1.000
_cell.length_b   1.000
_cell.length_c   1.000
_cell.angle_alpha   90.00
_cell.angle_beta   90.00
_cell.angle_gamma   90.00
#
_symmetry.space_group_name_H-M   'P 1'
#
loop_
_entity.id
_entity.type
_entity.pdbx_description
1 polymer ?
#
loop_
_entity_poly.entity_id
_entity_poly.type
_entity_poly.pdbx_seq_one_letter_code
_entity_poly.pdbx_strand_id
1 'polypeptide(L)'
;MDKISPFHIKKFRKQTGLSQKDFAQAVDLPTRTYRSYETGERGLTIEKFRELKEKLGYHKDCERDSLRAQIDYLRLSFPRLKDLDDFCVNFLHCPLSEFTEQETRLMNYTHLWQRGNIWIFDFFDKAITNDYQVCLQLSGQGCREMEVILEHKGITWQIFLQHILYSYQDVRVKRLDIALDELYKGYGHEDQQILIPDLIKKLHSKEIVLDTLKKWNITGGGSFTDNEDIEANHGLSIYFGSRQSQLYFNFYEKRYEIARMENISLDESLEIFGIWNRYELRFSDQKAQGVVEEYIAGVDLGEIARGIINKEIQVYDGINQFGAYKPDEKWQRLFGGVEPLKLSTNPQPYSIERTIRWLTYQVANSLALVSEADKILQTEYMKMIKNSGEITDRGKAMLRLLKASKHYEH
;
A
#
# COMPACT_ATOMS: atom_id res chain seq x y z
N MET A 1 14.23 22.91 -16.09
CA MET A 1 15.01 23.36 -14.90
C MET A 1 16.08 22.31 -14.53
N ASP A 2 17.38 22.60 -14.72
CA ASP A 2 18.47 21.61 -14.56
C ASP A 2 19.17 21.65 -13.18
N LYS A 3 18.49 22.18 -12.15
CA LYS A 3 19.11 22.45 -10.84
C LYS A 3 18.33 21.81 -9.71
N ILE A 4 19.04 21.12 -8.82
CA ILE A 4 18.46 20.52 -7.62
C ILE A 4 18.05 21.61 -6.64
N SER A 5 16.84 21.49 -6.08
CA SER A 5 16.37 22.40 -5.04
C SER A 5 17.30 22.43 -3.81
N PRO A 6 17.63 23.61 -3.22
CA PRO A 6 18.42 23.71 -1.99
C PRO A 6 17.88 22.89 -0.82
N PHE A 7 16.55 22.73 -0.75
CA PHE A 7 15.89 21.89 0.24
C PHE A 7 16.32 20.41 0.10
N HIS A 8 16.33 19.89 -1.12
CA HIS A 8 16.73 18.50 -1.41
C HIS A 8 18.21 18.26 -1.16
N ILE A 9 19.08 19.21 -1.52
CA ILE A 9 20.53 19.15 -1.23
C ILE A 9 20.77 19.03 0.27
N LYS A 10 20.09 19.88 1.06
CA LYS A 10 20.18 19.88 2.52
C LYS A 10 19.60 18.61 3.15
N LYS A 11 18.49 18.10 2.61
CA LYS A 11 17.87 16.85 3.06
C LYS A 11 18.79 15.66 2.81
N PHE A 12 19.38 15.57 1.62
CA PHE A 12 20.33 14.51 1.26
C PHE A 12 21.53 14.49 2.21
N ARG A 13 22.17 15.63 2.49
CA ARG A 13 23.25 15.65 3.49
C ARG A 13 22.78 15.18 4.85
N LYS A 14 21.63 15.65 5.33
CA LYS A 14 21.15 15.22 6.65
C LYS A 14 20.95 13.70 6.73
N GLN A 15 20.54 13.05 5.64
CA GLN A 15 20.43 11.58 5.58
C GLN A 15 21.79 10.87 5.71
N THR A 16 22.88 11.50 5.26
CA THR A 16 24.24 10.95 5.47
C THR A 16 24.73 11.06 6.92
N GLY A 17 24.02 11.82 7.78
CA GLY A 17 24.48 12.13 9.14
C GLY A 17 25.65 13.12 9.23
N LEU A 18 26.20 13.58 8.11
CA LEU A 18 27.37 14.44 8.06
C LEU A 18 27.03 15.92 8.33
N SER A 19 27.95 16.64 8.98
CA SER A 19 27.88 18.10 9.04
C SER A 19 28.15 18.72 7.66
N GLN A 20 27.82 20.00 7.44
CA GLN A 20 28.16 20.68 6.19
C GLN A 20 29.66 20.68 5.89
N LYS A 21 30.50 20.70 6.94
CA LYS A 21 31.96 20.69 6.81
C LYS A 21 32.43 19.32 6.35
N ASP A 22 31.97 18.27 7.03
CA ASP A 22 32.42 16.89 6.76
C ASP A 22 31.88 16.41 5.41
N PHE A 23 30.64 16.75 5.06
CA PHE A 23 30.08 16.46 3.76
C PHE A 23 30.89 17.13 2.64
N ALA A 24 31.19 18.43 2.78
CA ALA A 24 31.97 19.15 1.78
C ALA A 24 33.38 18.55 1.60
N GLN A 25 34.01 18.14 2.70
CA GLN A 25 35.30 17.45 2.67
C GLN A 25 35.20 16.09 1.96
N ALA A 26 34.16 15.29 2.23
CA ALA A 26 33.96 13.97 1.63
C ALA A 26 33.75 14.02 0.11
N VAL A 27 33.33 15.15 -0.44
CA VAL A 27 33.10 15.36 -1.89
C VAL A 27 34.14 16.28 -2.54
N ASP A 28 35.24 16.57 -1.85
CA ASP A 28 36.32 17.50 -2.23
C ASP A 28 35.83 18.89 -2.68
N LEU A 29 34.92 19.49 -1.91
CA LEU A 29 34.47 20.86 -2.11
C LEU A 29 34.87 21.76 -0.95
N PRO A 30 35.18 23.05 -1.22
CA PRO A 30 35.27 24.04 -0.16
C PRO A 30 33.93 24.13 0.60
N THR A 31 33.95 24.13 1.94
CA THR A 31 32.73 24.19 2.76
C THR A 31 31.85 25.38 2.40
N ARG A 32 32.44 26.53 2.04
CA ARG A 32 31.70 27.71 1.58
C ARG A 32 30.92 27.43 0.29
N THR A 33 31.52 26.74 -0.68
CA THR A 33 30.88 26.37 -1.94
C THR A 33 29.71 25.43 -1.67
N TYR A 34 29.91 24.41 -0.83
CA TYR A 34 28.81 23.50 -0.48
C TYR A 34 27.66 24.22 0.24
N ARG A 35 27.99 25.10 1.20
CA ARG A 35 27.00 25.95 1.88
C ARG A 35 26.18 26.80 0.90
N SER A 36 26.81 27.39 -0.12
CA SER A 36 26.08 28.19 -1.11
C SER A 36 25.05 27.39 -1.91
N TYR A 37 25.23 26.07 -2.05
CA TYR A 37 24.23 25.21 -2.66
C TYR A 37 23.02 24.99 -1.73
N GLU A 38 23.25 24.73 -0.43
CA GLU A 38 22.17 24.56 0.55
C GLU A 38 21.40 25.85 0.85
N THR A 39 22.02 27.03 0.67
CA THR A 39 21.34 28.33 0.84
C THR A 39 20.62 28.80 -0.42
N GLY A 40 20.88 28.17 -1.58
CA GLY A 40 20.35 28.60 -2.87
C GLY A 40 21.06 29.80 -3.49
N GLU A 41 22.10 30.35 -2.84
CA GLU A 41 22.97 31.38 -3.43
C GLU A 41 23.63 30.90 -4.73
N ARG A 42 23.91 29.60 -4.81
CA ARG A 42 24.43 28.94 -5.99
C ARG A 42 23.51 27.77 -6.35
N GLY A 43 23.11 27.68 -7.62
CA GLY A 43 22.42 26.50 -8.13
C GLY A 43 23.37 25.31 -8.32
N LEU A 44 22.97 24.12 -7.90
CA LEU A 44 23.68 22.86 -8.13
C LEU A 44 23.01 22.12 -9.30
N THR A 45 23.76 21.81 -10.36
CA THR A 45 23.20 21.05 -11.49
C THR A 45 23.01 19.58 -11.14
N ILE A 46 22.16 18.88 -11.89
CA ILE A 46 21.90 17.45 -11.72
C ILE A 46 23.19 16.64 -11.90
N GLU A 47 23.99 16.94 -12.93
CA GLU A 47 25.26 16.25 -13.19
C GLU A 47 26.23 16.46 -12.03
N LYS A 48 26.31 17.70 -11.52
CA LYS A 48 27.19 17.97 -10.38
C LYS A 48 26.72 17.23 -9.14
N PHE A 49 25.42 17.16 -8.91
CA PHE A 49 24.85 16.41 -7.79
C PHE A 49 25.16 14.91 -7.89
N ARG A 50 25.07 14.33 -9.10
CA ARG A 50 25.50 12.95 -9.38
C ARG A 50 26.98 12.74 -9.06
N GLU A 51 27.87 13.63 -9.49
CA GLU A 51 29.30 13.57 -9.14
C GLU A 51 29.53 13.58 -7.61
N LEU A 52 28.73 14.35 -6.85
CA LEU A 52 28.84 14.35 -5.37
C LEU A 52 28.45 12.99 -4.78
N LYS A 53 27.39 12.36 -5.30
CA LYS A 53 26.93 11.04 -4.86
C LYS A 53 27.95 9.95 -5.19
N GLU A 54 28.59 10.02 -6.34
CA GLU A 54 29.67 9.09 -6.75
C GLU A 54 30.86 9.14 -5.78
N LYS A 55 31.28 10.35 -5.38
CA LYS A 55 32.36 10.51 -4.40
C LYS A 55 32.03 9.91 -3.04
N LEU A 56 30.75 9.90 -2.66
CA LEU A 56 30.24 9.28 -1.44
C LEU A 56 30.01 7.76 -1.57
N GLY A 57 30.24 7.18 -2.76
CA GLY A 57 30.14 5.74 -2.98
C GLY A 57 28.73 5.23 -3.29
N TYR A 58 27.74 6.11 -3.48
CA TYR A 58 26.35 5.69 -3.75
C TYR A 58 26.15 4.91 -5.06
N HIS A 59 27.11 4.96 -5.99
CA HIS A 59 27.02 4.29 -7.29
C HIS A 59 27.93 3.05 -7.40
N LYS A 60 28.64 2.64 -6.34
CA LYS A 60 29.66 1.58 -6.43
C LYS A 60 29.15 0.16 -6.14
N ASP A 61 28.00 -0.03 -5.49
CA ASP A 61 27.52 -1.35 -5.06
C ASP A 61 25.99 -1.54 -5.24
N CYS A 62 25.48 -1.35 -6.46
CA CYS A 62 24.02 -1.43 -6.75
C CYS A 62 23.45 -2.87 -6.83
N GLU A 63 24.26 -3.91 -6.61
CA GLU A 63 23.86 -5.29 -6.95
C GLU A 63 23.17 -6.08 -5.82
N ARG A 64 23.32 -5.69 -4.53
CA ARG A 64 22.84 -6.53 -3.42
C ARG A 64 21.41 -6.24 -2.95
N ASP A 65 20.93 -5.00 -3.05
CA ASP A 65 19.62 -4.59 -2.51
C ASP A 65 18.78 -3.82 -3.55
N SER A 66 18.44 -4.47 -4.66
CA SER A 66 17.68 -3.85 -5.77
C SER A 66 16.21 -3.55 -5.43
N LEU A 67 15.68 -4.13 -4.34
CA LEU A 67 14.32 -3.93 -3.86
C LEU A 67 14.33 -3.49 -2.39
N ARG A 68 13.64 -2.38 -2.10
CA ARG A 68 13.32 -1.99 -0.72
C ARG A 68 11.87 -2.32 -0.40
N ALA A 69 11.65 -3.18 0.59
CA ALA A 69 10.32 -3.52 1.08
C ALA A 69 9.88 -2.61 2.23
N GLN A 70 8.61 -2.21 2.23
CA GLN A 70 8.01 -1.44 3.32
C GLN A 70 6.52 -1.71 3.49
N ILE A 71 6.00 -1.49 4.70
CA ILE A 71 4.55 -1.48 4.94
C ILE A 71 3.98 -0.14 4.45
N ASP A 72 3.04 -0.20 3.52
CA ASP A 72 2.45 0.97 2.84
C ASP A 72 0.96 1.18 3.21
N TYR A 73 0.36 0.24 3.92
CA TYR A 73 -0.95 0.41 4.55
C TYR A 73 -1.15 -0.66 5.62
N LEU A 74 -1.73 -0.31 6.76
CA LEU A 74 -2.13 -1.27 7.78
C LEU A 74 -3.51 -0.95 8.31
N ARG A 75 -4.37 -1.96 8.42
CA ARG A 75 -5.66 -1.82 9.12
C ARG A 75 -5.91 -3.01 10.03
N LEU A 76 -6.02 -2.72 11.32
CA LEU A 76 -6.32 -3.69 12.36
C LEU A 76 -7.70 -3.41 12.93
N SER A 77 -8.44 -4.47 13.25
CA SER A 77 -9.73 -4.38 13.92
C SER A 77 -9.68 -5.16 15.22
N PHE A 78 -9.97 -4.46 16.31
CA PHE A 78 -10.04 -4.96 17.66
C PHE A 78 -11.51 -5.12 18.02
N PRO A 79 -12.04 -6.35 18.13
CA PRO A 79 -13.46 -6.55 18.38
C PRO A 79 -13.93 -6.01 19.75
N ARG A 80 -13.03 -5.95 20.74
CA ARG A 80 -13.36 -5.61 22.13
C ARG A 80 -12.23 -4.80 22.78
N LEU A 81 -12.04 -3.56 22.35
CA LEU A 81 -11.07 -2.64 22.94
C LEU A 81 -11.79 -1.61 23.82
N LYS A 82 -11.75 -1.80 25.14
CA LYS A 82 -12.45 -0.91 26.08
C LYS A 82 -11.63 0.32 26.47
N ASP A 83 -10.36 0.12 26.77
CA ASP A 83 -9.47 1.18 27.21
C ASP A 83 -8.62 1.68 26.03
N LEU A 84 -9.13 2.73 25.38
CA LEU A 84 -8.46 3.32 24.22
C LEU A 84 -7.24 4.15 24.63
N ASP A 85 -7.26 4.78 25.81
CA ASP A 85 -6.14 5.59 26.28
C ASP A 85 -4.93 4.69 26.59
N ASP A 86 -5.16 3.60 27.34
CA ASP A 86 -4.14 2.59 27.60
C ASP A 86 -3.59 1.99 26.30
N PHE A 87 -4.46 1.69 25.33
CA PHE A 87 -4.03 1.20 24.01
C PHE A 87 -3.09 2.18 23.30
N CYS A 88 -3.46 3.46 23.27
CA CYS A 88 -2.64 4.49 22.62
C CYS A 88 -1.27 4.63 23.30
N VAL A 89 -1.23 4.70 24.63
CA VAL A 89 0.02 4.87 25.38
C VAL A 89 0.94 3.65 25.24
N ASN A 90 0.39 2.44 25.39
CA ASN A 90 1.19 1.22 25.46
C ASN A 90 1.56 0.65 24.09
N PHE A 91 0.72 0.83 23.07
CA PHE A 91 0.93 0.23 21.74
C PHE A 91 1.24 1.26 20.66
N LEU A 92 0.51 2.38 20.62
CA LEU A 92 0.80 3.46 19.65
C LEU A 92 1.89 4.41 20.13
N HIS A 93 2.35 4.25 21.38
CA HIS A 93 3.41 5.04 22.01
C HIS A 93 3.18 6.56 21.97
N CYS A 94 1.91 6.97 21.99
CA CYS A 94 1.48 8.36 22.10
C CYS A 94 0.18 8.45 22.93
N PRO A 95 -0.03 9.53 23.70
CA PRO A 95 -1.25 9.71 24.48
C PRO A 95 -2.45 10.01 23.56
N LEU A 96 -3.65 9.58 23.96
CA LEU A 96 -4.88 9.84 23.20
C LEU A 96 -5.16 11.34 23.03
N SER A 97 -4.67 12.18 23.95
CA SER A 97 -4.78 13.64 23.88
C SER A 97 -4.07 14.27 22.67
N GLU A 98 -3.19 13.55 21.96
CA GLU A 98 -2.61 14.00 20.69
C GLU A 98 -3.56 13.82 19.49
N PHE A 99 -4.68 13.10 19.67
CA PHE A 99 -5.67 12.87 18.63
C PHE A 99 -6.79 13.92 18.70
N THR A 100 -7.22 14.37 17.53
CA THR A 100 -8.45 15.17 17.39
C THR A 100 -9.63 14.24 17.15
N GLU A 101 -10.69 14.41 17.93
CA GLU A 101 -11.95 13.67 17.75
C GLU A 101 -12.87 14.35 16.73
N GLN A 102 -13.58 13.54 15.93
CA GLN A 102 -14.59 14.01 14.99
C GLN A 102 -15.62 12.93 14.64
N GLU A 103 -16.82 13.35 14.24
CA GLU A 103 -17.83 12.45 13.67
C GLU A 103 -17.37 11.90 12.32
N THR A 104 -17.70 10.64 12.05
CA THR A 104 -17.47 10.03 10.74
C THR A 104 -18.62 9.11 10.33
N ARG A 105 -18.65 8.74 9.05
CA ARG A 105 -19.52 7.67 8.51
C ARG A 105 -18.72 6.66 7.71
N LEU A 106 -17.39 6.75 7.79
CA LEU A 106 -16.50 5.86 7.05
C LEU A 106 -16.54 4.47 7.65
N MET A 107 -16.62 3.45 6.78
CA MET A 107 -16.59 2.04 7.17
C MET A 107 -17.67 1.65 8.22
N ASN A 108 -18.77 2.42 8.28
CA ASN A 108 -19.87 2.29 9.24
C ASN A 108 -19.50 2.58 10.70
N TYR A 109 -18.39 3.27 10.97
CA TYR A 109 -18.12 3.84 12.29
C TYR A 109 -18.76 5.22 12.41
N THR A 110 -19.05 5.64 13.64
CA THR A 110 -19.64 6.95 13.93
C THR A 110 -18.64 7.94 14.50
N HIS A 111 -17.49 7.46 14.99
CA HIS A 111 -16.50 8.29 15.64
C HIS A 111 -15.08 7.99 15.14
N LEU A 112 -14.26 9.04 15.00
CA LEU A 112 -12.88 8.99 14.55
C LEU A 112 -11.98 9.83 15.45
N TRP A 113 -10.91 9.20 15.92
CA TRP A 113 -9.74 9.87 16.50
C TRP A 113 -8.65 9.96 15.43
N GLN A 114 -8.17 11.18 15.17
CA GLN A 114 -7.19 11.45 14.12
C GLN A 114 -5.94 12.11 14.67
N ARG A 115 -4.77 11.50 14.43
CA ARG A 115 -3.45 12.10 14.64
C ARG A 115 -2.68 12.01 13.33
N GLY A 116 -2.68 13.10 12.56
CA GLY A 116 -2.13 13.10 11.20
C GLY A 116 -2.81 12.02 10.33
N ASN A 117 -2.05 11.00 9.95
CA ASN A 117 -2.47 9.86 9.15
C ASN A 117 -2.60 8.54 9.94
N ILE A 118 -2.50 8.61 11.27
CA ILE A 118 -2.80 7.53 12.22
C ILE A 118 -4.23 7.71 12.72
N TRP A 119 -5.14 6.85 12.29
CA TRP A 119 -6.58 7.01 12.49
C TRP A 119 -7.15 5.86 13.31
N ILE A 120 -8.00 6.16 14.29
CA ILE A 120 -8.68 5.18 15.13
C ILE A 120 -10.18 5.41 15.05
N PHE A 121 -10.90 4.41 14.54
CA PHE A 121 -12.35 4.45 14.42
C PHE A 121 -13.02 3.68 15.53
N ASP A 122 -14.08 4.24 16.12
CA ASP A 122 -14.96 3.58 17.10
C ASP A 122 -16.39 4.16 17.02
N PHE A 123 -17.16 4.08 18.11
CA PHE A 123 -18.54 4.56 18.17
C PHE A 123 -18.76 5.52 19.34
N PHE A 124 -19.51 6.61 19.10
CA PHE A 124 -19.91 7.55 20.16
C PHE A 124 -20.78 6.88 21.24
N ASP A 125 -21.66 5.96 20.82
CA ASP A 125 -22.61 5.25 21.68
C ASP A 125 -22.07 3.91 22.19
N LYS A 126 -20.76 3.62 22.07
CA LYS A 126 -20.14 2.34 22.45
C LYS A 126 -20.48 1.88 23.87
N ALA A 127 -20.61 2.80 24.81
CA ALA A 127 -20.98 2.48 26.20
C ALA A 127 -22.46 2.10 26.36
N ILE A 128 -23.33 2.61 25.48
CA ILE A 128 -24.78 2.34 25.46
C ILE A 128 -25.06 1.04 24.70
N THR A 129 -24.44 0.87 23.54
CA THR A 129 -24.60 -0.32 22.68
C THR A 129 -23.77 -1.51 23.14
N ASN A 130 -22.81 -1.29 24.04
CA ASN A 130 -21.77 -2.24 24.44
C ASN A 130 -20.95 -2.75 23.23
N ASP A 131 -20.86 -1.95 22.16
CA ASP A 131 -20.03 -2.22 20.98
C ASP A 131 -18.70 -1.46 21.08
N TYR A 132 -17.69 -2.14 21.61
CA TYR A 132 -16.32 -1.64 21.78
C TYR A 132 -15.41 -2.05 20.62
N GLN A 133 -15.96 -2.25 19.42
CA GLN A 133 -15.14 -2.51 18.24
C GLN A 133 -14.36 -1.24 17.87
N VAL A 134 -13.04 -1.39 17.77
CA VAL A 134 -12.12 -0.33 17.36
C VAL A 134 -11.38 -0.75 16.10
N CYS A 135 -11.12 0.19 15.19
CA CYS A 135 -10.32 -0.03 14.01
C CYS A 135 -9.18 0.97 13.91
N LEU A 136 -7.94 0.49 13.98
CA LEU A 136 -6.74 1.26 13.67
C LEU A 136 -6.50 1.22 12.16
N GLN A 137 -6.29 2.40 11.55
CA GLN A 137 -5.95 2.54 10.15
C GLN A 137 -4.72 3.44 10.00
N LEU A 138 -3.70 2.92 9.33
CA LEU A 138 -2.50 3.63 8.92
C LEU A 138 -2.47 3.66 7.38
N SER A 139 -2.56 4.86 6.79
CA SER A 139 -2.30 5.04 5.36
C SER A 139 -0.79 4.88 5.06
N GLY A 140 -0.34 4.99 3.81
CA GLY A 140 1.11 4.98 3.51
C GLY A 140 1.88 6.05 4.29
N GLN A 141 1.33 7.27 4.33
CA GLN A 141 1.88 8.34 5.17
C GLN A 141 1.72 8.05 6.66
N GLY A 142 0.60 7.43 7.07
CA GLY A 142 0.41 6.99 8.46
C GLY A 142 1.42 5.94 8.91
N CYS A 143 1.84 5.05 8.00
CA CYS A 143 2.92 4.10 8.26
C CYS A 143 4.26 4.84 8.44
N ARG A 144 4.56 5.84 7.60
CA ARG A 144 5.77 6.67 7.78
C ARG A 144 5.76 7.44 9.10
N GLU A 145 4.62 8.00 9.49
CA GLU A 145 4.45 8.69 10.77
C GLU A 145 4.62 7.74 11.96
N MET A 146 4.09 6.51 11.86
CA MET A 146 4.26 5.48 12.87
C MET A 146 5.73 5.04 12.98
N GLU A 147 6.44 4.88 11.86
CA GLU A 147 7.86 4.54 11.85
C GLU A 147 8.71 5.54 12.63
N VAL A 148 8.45 6.85 12.49
CA VAL A 148 9.16 7.86 13.29
C VAL A 148 8.97 7.63 14.80
N ILE A 149 7.77 7.24 15.21
CA ILE A 149 7.48 6.91 16.62
C ILE A 149 8.23 5.64 17.03
N LEU A 150 8.17 4.59 16.21
CA LEU A 150 8.82 3.31 16.46
C LEU A 150 10.35 3.45 16.53
N GLU A 151 10.96 4.18 15.59
CA GLU A 151 12.39 4.50 15.58
C GLU A 151 12.81 5.24 16.85
N HIS A 152 12.03 6.23 17.29
CA HIS A 152 12.30 6.94 18.54
C HIS A 152 12.24 6.02 19.77
N LYS A 153 11.39 4.98 19.72
CA LYS A 153 11.29 3.96 20.76
C LYS A 153 12.29 2.80 20.60
N GLY A 154 13.03 2.75 19.49
CA GLY A 154 13.93 1.64 19.18
C GLY A 154 13.19 0.32 18.91
N ILE A 155 11.98 0.39 18.37
CA ILE A 155 11.10 -0.76 18.10
C ILE A 155 10.96 -0.93 16.58
N THR A 156 10.91 -2.17 16.09
CA THR A 156 10.66 -2.45 14.67
C THR A 156 9.17 -2.70 14.42
N TRP A 157 8.75 -2.63 13.14
CA TRP A 157 7.39 -3.05 12.75
C TRP A 157 7.04 -4.47 13.20
N GLN A 158 8.00 -5.39 13.11
CA GLN A 158 7.81 -6.77 13.53
C GLN A 158 7.48 -6.86 15.02
N ILE A 159 8.27 -6.19 15.88
CA ILE A 159 8.04 -6.16 17.33
C ILE A 159 6.72 -5.47 17.65
N PHE A 160 6.40 -4.36 16.99
CA PHE A 160 5.13 -3.65 17.15
C PHE A 160 3.92 -4.55 16.84
N LEU A 161 3.92 -5.23 15.69
CA LEU A 161 2.83 -6.14 15.30
C LEU A 161 2.77 -7.36 16.23
N GLN A 162 3.93 -7.92 16.61
CA GLN A 162 4.02 -9.04 17.54
C GLN A 162 3.42 -8.68 18.91
N HIS A 163 3.75 -7.52 19.47
CA HIS A 163 3.19 -7.04 20.74
C HIS A 163 1.67 -6.91 20.68
N ILE A 164 1.12 -6.35 19.59
CA ILE A 164 -0.32 -6.22 19.40
C ILE A 164 -0.99 -7.60 19.31
N LEU A 165 -0.50 -8.48 18.44
CA LEU A 165 -1.12 -9.78 18.18
C LEU A 165 -1.06 -10.72 19.40
N TYR A 166 -0.02 -10.62 20.24
CA TYR A 166 0.04 -11.38 21.50
C TYR A 166 -0.84 -10.80 22.60
N SER A 167 -1.00 -9.48 22.64
CA SER A 167 -1.84 -8.84 23.66
C SER A 167 -3.33 -8.94 23.34
N TYR A 168 -3.69 -8.96 22.05
CA TYR A 168 -5.08 -9.00 21.57
C TYR A 168 -5.32 -10.22 20.68
N GLN A 169 -5.65 -11.36 21.29
CA GLN A 169 -5.83 -12.63 20.57
C GLN A 169 -6.94 -12.63 19.51
N ASP A 170 -7.94 -11.74 19.63
CA ASP A 170 -9.04 -11.62 18.67
C ASP A 170 -8.86 -10.48 17.65
N VAL A 171 -7.69 -9.82 17.65
CA VAL A 171 -7.35 -8.80 16.65
C VAL A 171 -7.38 -9.41 15.26
N ARG A 172 -7.90 -8.64 14.31
CA ARG A 172 -7.99 -9.06 12.90
C ARG A 172 -7.22 -8.10 12.04
N VAL A 173 -6.25 -8.61 11.29
CA VAL A 173 -5.60 -7.84 10.22
C VAL A 173 -6.57 -7.74 9.05
N LYS A 174 -7.21 -6.59 8.91
CA LYS A 174 -8.23 -6.34 7.87
C LYS A 174 -7.63 -5.98 6.54
N ARG A 175 -6.45 -5.36 6.53
CA ARG A 175 -5.72 -5.00 5.32
C ARG A 175 -4.25 -4.76 5.66
N LEU A 176 -3.39 -5.21 4.76
CA LEU A 176 -1.97 -4.90 4.75
C LEU A 176 -1.60 -4.63 3.29
N ASP A 177 -0.91 -3.52 3.02
CA ASP A 177 -0.28 -3.31 1.73
C ASP A 177 1.23 -3.31 1.93
N ILE A 178 1.96 -4.12 1.15
CA ILE A 178 3.42 -4.12 1.08
C ILE A 178 3.82 -3.40 -0.20
N ALA A 179 4.72 -2.43 -0.11
CA ALA A 179 5.35 -1.81 -1.27
C ALA A 179 6.78 -2.33 -1.43
N LEU A 180 7.12 -2.75 -2.64
CA LEU A 180 8.49 -3.03 -3.07
C LEU A 180 8.95 -1.92 -4.02
N ASP A 181 9.94 -1.13 -3.62
CA ASP A 181 10.57 -0.11 -4.47
C ASP A 181 11.76 -0.72 -5.23
N GLU A 182 11.69 -0.76 -6.57
CA GLU A 182 12.87 -1.01 -7.40
C GLU A 182 13.75 0.22 -7.38
N LEU A 183 14.97 0.08 -6.86
CA LEU A 183 15.90 1.18 -6.78
C LEU A 183 16.46 1.52 -8.18
N TYR A 184 16.65 2.82 -8.43
CA TYR A 184 17.30 3.30 -9.64
C TYR A 184 18.76 2.84 -9.65
N LYS A 185 19.17 2.19 -10.74
CA LYS A 185 20.54 1.65 -10.88
C LYS A 185 21.59 2.69 -11.25
N GLY A 186 21.16 3.93 -11.47
CA GLY A 186 22.01 5.02 -11.90
C GLY A 186 21.98 5.25 -13.41
N TYR A 187 22.53 6.38 -13.79
CA TYR A 187 22.53 6.87 -15.17
C TYR A 187 23.28 5.93 -16.11
N GLY A 188 22.64 5.57 -17.23
CA GLY A 188 23.20 4.66 -18.24
C GLY A 188 22.94 3.17 -17.97
N HIS A 189 22.19 2.84 -16.92
CA HIS A 189 21.80 1.47 -16.57
C HIS A 189 20.28 1.24 -16.63
N GLU A 190 19.53 2.16 -17.25
CA GLU A 190 18.07 2.10 -17.37
C GLU A 190 17.60 0.85 -18.14
N ASP A 191 18.41 0.39 -19.09
CA ASP A 191 18.17 -0.83 -19.86
C ASP A 191 18.22 -2.10 -19.01
N GLN A 192 18.78 -2.05 -17.80
CA GLN A 192 18.83 -3.17 -16.86
C GLN A 192 17.65 -3.21 -15.89
N GLN A 193 16.72 -2.26 -16.01
CA GLN A 193 15.56 -2.12 -15.14
C GLN A 193 14.29 -2.67 -15.80
N ILE A 194 13.30 -2.99 -14.96
CA ILE A 194 11.98 -3.35 -15.46
C ILE A 194 11.32 -2.10 -16.05
N LEU A 195 10.80 -2.23 -17.26
CA LEU A 195 9.97 -1.21 -17.89
C LEU A 195 8.51 -1.68 -17.86
N ILE A 196 7.64 -0.92 -17.19
CA ILE A 196 6.20 -1.19 -17.16
C ILE A 196 5.61 -1.28 -18.58
N PRO A 197 5.99 -0.43 -19.57
CA PRO A 197 5.59 -0.61 -20.97
C PRO A 197 5.94 -1.99 -21.55
N ASP A 198 7.09 -2.56 -21.20
CA ASP A 198 7.50 -3.86 -21.72
C ASP A 198 6.72 -5.00 -21.05
N LEU A 199 6.40 -4.88 -19.75
CA LEU A 199 5.47 -5.79 -19.10
C LEU A 199 4.08 -5.77 -19.76
N ILE A 200 3.61 -4.60 -20.19
CA ILE A 200 2.34 -4.48 -20.95
C ILE A 200 2.43 -5.20 -22.30
N LYS A 201 3.53 -5.03 -23.04
CA LYS A 201 3.75 -5.76 -24.29
C LYS A 201 3.73 -7.28 -24.06
N LYS A 202 4.47 -7.74 -23.04
CA LYS A 202 4.52 -9.16 -22.64
C LYS A 202 3.14 -9.70 -22.24
N LEU A 203 2.34 -8.89 -21.55
CA LEU A 203 0.95 -9.23 -21.20
C LEU A 203 0.10 -9.48 -22.45
N HIS A 204 0.18 -8.58 -23.45
CA HIS A 204 -0.55 -8.71 -24.71
C HIS A 204 -0.05 -9.87 -25.58
N SER A 205 1.25 -10.15 -25.53
CA SER A 205 1.89 -11.28 -26.23
C SER A 205 1.65 -12.63 -25.55
N LYS A 206 0.91 -12.68 -24.42
CA LYS A 206 0.67 -13.88 -23.61
C LYS A 206 1.95 -14.49 -23.04
N GLU A 207 2.94 -13.65 -22.75
CA GLU A 207 4.21 -14.02 -22.10
C GLU A 207 4.15 -13.81 -20.58
N ILE A 208 2.99 -13.40 -20.05
CA ILE A 208 2.70 -13.37 -18.62
C ILE A 208 1.66 -14.43 -18.29
N VAL A 209 2.01 -15.32 -17.36
CA VAL A 209 1.10 -16.34 -16.82
C VAL A 209 0.74 -15.95 -15.40
N LEU A 210 -0.57 -15.87 -15.14
CA LEU A 210 -1.13 -15.55 -13.82
C LEU A 210 -1.74 -16.79 -13.19
N ASP A 211 -1.49 -17.04 -11.90
CA ASP A 211 -2.07 -18.19 -11.17
C ASP A 211 -3.54 -17.92 -10.78
N THR A 212 -3.77 -17.11 -9.73
CA THR A 212 -5.13 -16.85 -9.23
C THR A 212 -5.71 -15.52 -9.68
N LEU A 213 -4.88 -14.60 -10.17
CA LEU A 213 -5.28 -13.26 -10.59
C LEU A 213 -5.93 -13.29 -11.98
N LYS A 214 -7.26 -13.25 -12.03
CA LYS A 214 -8.04 -13.43 -13.28
C LYS A 214 -8.31 -12.15 -14.08
N LYS A 215 -7.93 -11.00 -13.55
CA LYS A 215 -8.22 -9.69 -14.17
C LYS A 215 -6.97 -8.85 -14.13
N TRP A 216 -6.82 -8.01 -15.14
CA TRP A 216 -5.83 -6.95 -15.13
C TRP A 216 -6.45 -5.68 -15.69
N ASN A 217 -5.88 -4.53 -15.33
CA ASN A 217 -6.22 -3.24 -15.90
C ASN A 217 -4.94 -2.44 -16.11
N ILE A 218 -4.90 -1.61 -17.15
CA ILE A 218 -3.78 -0.70 -17.39
C ILE A 218 -4.33 0.71 -17.27
N THR A 219 -3.58 1.58 -16.61
CA THR A 219 -3.88 3.01 -16.56
C THR A 219 -2.60 3.77 -16.86
N GLY A 220 -2.75 4.82 -17.65
CA GLY A 220 -1.67 5.67 -18.08
C GLY A 220 -2.25 6.95 -18.63
N GLY A 221 -1.44 7.98 -18.73
CA GLY A 221 -1.87 9.25 -19.29
C GLY A 221 -0.69 10.15 -19.54
N GLY A 222 -0.97 11.25 -20.22
CA GLY A 222 0.00 12.28 -20.50
C GLY A 222 -0.66 13.58 -20.92
N SER A 223 0.13 14.62 -21.09
CA SER A 223 -0.31 15.89 -21.65
C SER A 223 0.12 16.03 -23.10
N PHE A 224 -0.71 16.71 -23.91
CA PHE A 224 -0.34 17.15 -25.27
C PHE A 224 0.38 18.51 -25.27
N THR A 225 0.46 19.16 -24.11
CA THR A 225 1.22 20.41 -23.94
C THR A 225 2.59 20.07 -23.38
N ASP A 226 3.61 20.13 -24.24
CA ASP A 226 5.01 20.21 -23.81
C ASP A 226 5.21 21.57 -23.14
N ASN A 227 4.96 21.67 -21.83
CA ASN A 227 5.67 22.68 -21.07
C ASN A 227 7.09 22.15 -20.91
N GLU A 228 8.11 22.92 -21.29
CA GLU A 228 9.52 22.53 -21.23
C GLU A 228 9.97 22.01 -19.85
N ASP A 229 9.19 22.29 -18.79
CA ASP A 229 9.49 21.91 -17.41
C ASP A 229 8.64 20.75 -16.82
N ILE A 230 7.62 20.21 -17.53
CA ILE A 230 6.77 19.12 -17.00
C ILE A 230 6.67 17.98 -18.01
N GLU A 231 7.11 16.78 -17.59
CA GLU A 231 7.03 15.54 -18.38
C GLU A 231 5.62 15.31 -18.95
N ALA A 232 5.55 15.20 -20.28
CA ALA A 232 4.32 14.88 -20.98
C ALA A 232 3.79 13.48 -20.61
N ASN A 233 4.64 12.57 -20.13
CA ASN A 233 4.24 11.23 -19.68
C ASN A 233 3.96 11.23 -18.16
N HIS A 234 2.76 10.87 -17.75
CA HIS A 234 2.39 10.74 -16.33
C HIS A 234 2.71 9.35 -15.73
N GLY A 235 3.38 8.49 -16.50
CA GLY A 235 3.73 7.13 -16.12
C GLY A 235 2.58 6.13 -16.32
N LEU A 236 2.94 4.86 -16.39
CA LEU A 236 2.03 3.73 -16.53
C LEU A 236 1.86 2.97 -15.22
N SER A 237 0.68 2.39 -15.05
CA SER A 237 0.32 1.49 -13.96
C SER A 237 -0.40 0.26 -14.51
N ILE A 238 0.01 -0.92 -14.05
CA ILE A 238 -0.65 -2.19 -14.31
C ILE A 238 -1.21 -2.71 -13.00
N TYR A 239 -2.50 -3.02 -13.01
CA TYR A 239 -3.21 -3.60 -11.89
C TYR A 239 -3.50 -5.07 -12.17
N PHE A 240 -3.29 -5.94 -11.19
CA PHE A 240 -3.65 -7.35 -11.27
C PHE A 240 -4.64 -7.73 -10.16
N GLY A 241 -5.69 -8.44 -10.52
CA GLY A 241 -6.79 -8.82 -9.63
C GLY A 241 -7.90 -7.77 -9.50
N SER A 242 -8.75 -7.95 -8.49
CA SER A 242 -9.86 -7.04 -8.19
C SER A 242 -9.64 -6.35 -6.84
N ARG A 243 -10.02 -5.08 -6.70
CA ARG A 243 -9.99 -4.41 -5.38
C ARG A 243 -10.94 -5.04 -4.35
N GLN A 244 -11.85 -5.93 -4.80
CA GLN A 244 -12.75 -6.69 -3.93
C GLN A 244 -12.18 -8.07 -3.52
N SER A 245 -11.09 -8.54 -4.14
CA SER A 245 -10.45 -9.78 -3.71
C SER A 245 -9.50 -9.57 -2.54
N GLN A 246 -9.16 -10.64 -1.84
CA GLN A 246 -8.19 -10.62 -0.74
C GLN A 246 -6.74 -10.41 -1.19
N LEU A 247 -6.50 -10.39 -2.51
CA LEU A 247 -5.21 -10.10 -3.12
C LEU A 247 -5.43 -9.19 -4.33
N TYR A 248 -4.62 -8.13 -4.43
CA TYR A 248 -4.64 -7.17 -5.52
C TYR A 248 -3.28 -6.52 -5.65
N PHE A 249 -2.75 -6.43 -6.87
CA PHE A 249 -1.44 -5.81 -7.13
C PHE A 249 -1.57 -4.53 -7.95
N ASN A 250 -0.66 -3.60 -7.70
CA ASN A 250 -0.49 -2.37 -8.47
C ASN A 250 1.01 -2.15 -8.74
N PHE A 251 1.41 -2.28 -10.00
CA PHE A 251 2.79 -2.13 -10.44
C PHE A 251 2.89 -0.89 -11.32
N TYR A 252 3.74 0.07 -10.97
CA TYR A 252 3.74 1.36 -11.67
C TYR A 252 5.07 2.09 -11.59
N GLU A 253 5.22 3.08 -12.46
CA GLU A 253 6.44 3.87 -12.62
C GLU A 253 6.50 5.00 -11.57
N LYS A 254 6.95 4.64 -10.36
CA LYS A 254 7.00 5.55 -9.20
C LYS A 254 7.81 6.83 -9.47
N ARG A 255 8.85 6.75 -10.30
CA ARG A 255 9.66 7.92 -10.71
C ARG A 255 8.84 9.06 -11.31
N TYR A 256 7.84 8.76 -12.16
CA TYR A 256 6.96 9.76 -12.75
C TYR A 256 5.94 10.31 -11.73
N GLU A 257 5.43 9.45 -10.85
CA GLU A 257 4.52 9.89 -9.79
C GLU A 257 5.20 10.89 -8.86
N ILE A 258 6.42 10.58 -8.41
CA ILE A 258 7.22 11.45 -7.53
C ILE A 258 7.55 12.76 -8.24
N ALA A 259 8.05 12.69 -9.49
CA ALA A 259 8.38 13.89 -10.27
C ALA A 259 7.20 14.87 -10.34
N ARG A 260 6.00 14.35 -10.59
CA ARG A 260 4.77 15.14 -10.60
C ARG A 260 4.36 15.67 -9.22
N MET A 261 4.41 14.83 -8.18
CA MET A 261 4.02 15.24 -6.83
C MET A 261 4.93 16.32 -6.26
N GLU A 262 6.22 16.23 -6.54
CA GLU A 262 7.24 17.18 -6.10
C GLU A 262 7.41 18.36 -7.07
N ASN A 263 6.77 18.29 -8.25
CA ASN A 263 6.86 19.27 -9.33
C ASN A 263 8.32 19.54 -9.75
N ILE A 264 9.03 18.46 -10.05
CA ILE A 264 10.45 18.40 -10.46
C ILE A 264 10.60 17.58 -11.76
N SER A 265 11.76 17.66 -12.40
CA SER A 265 12.05 16.82 -13.58
C SER A 265 12.19 15.34 -13.21
N LEU A 266 12.06 14.46 -14.21
CA LEU A 266 12.26 13.02 -14.01
C LEU A 266 13.69 12.71 -13.54
N ASP A 267 14.69 13.35 -14.13
CA ASP A 267 16.08 13.17 -13.73
C ASP A 267 16.34 13.65 -12.29
N GLU A 268 15.76 14.79 -11.90
CA GLU A 268 15.85 15.26 -10.51
C GLU A 268 15.17 14.27 -9.55
N SER A 269 14.01 13.71 -9.93
CA SER A 269 13.32 12.67 -9.16
C SER A 269 14.18 11.42 -8.96
N LEU A 270 14.79 10.91 -10.03
CA LEU A 270 15.67 9.75 -9.98
C LEU A 270 16.92 10.00 -9.12
N GLU A 271 17.52 11.18 -9.23
CA GLU A 271 18.72 11.49 -8.45
C GLU A 271 18.42 11.72 -6.96
N ILE A 272 17.28 12.31 -6.62
CA ILE A 272 16.92 12.59 -5.21
C ILE A 272 16.39 11.35 -4.52
N PHE A 273 15.44 10.67 -5.15
CA PHE A 273 14.67 9.61 -4.50
C PHE A 273 15.19 8.22 -4.82
N GLY A 274 15.84 8.03 -5.97
CA GLY A 274 16.46 6.76 -6.36
C GLY A 274 15.46 5.61 -6.50
N ILE A 275 14.20 5.90 -6.85
CA ILE A 275 13.16 4.88 -7.05
C ILE A 275 12.74 4.88 -8.51
N TRP A 276 12.74 3.70 -9.13
CA TRP A 276 12.37 3.50 -10.51
C TRP A 276 10.90 3.10 -10.66
N ASN A 277 10.53 1.95 -10.10
CA ASN A 277 9.17 1.41 -10.07
C ASN A 277 8.77 1.10 -8.62
N ARG A 278 7.45 1.04 -8.38
CA ARG A 278 6.90 0.47 -7.16
C ARG A 278 5.94 -0.66 -7.49
N TYR A 279 6.04 -1.74 -6.71
CA TYR A 279 5.16 -2.90 -6.76
C TYR A 279 4.40 -3.01 -5.43
N GLU A 280 3.14 -2.60 -5.44
CA GLU A 280 2.25 -2.67 -4.28
C GLU A 280 1.44 -3.96 -4.28
N LEU A 281 1.54 -4.70 -3.17
CA LEU A 281 0.76 -5.90 -2.91
C LEU A 281 -0.23 -5.61 -1.80
N ARG A 282 -1.50 -5.48 -2.17
CA ARG A 282 -2.60 -5.35 -1.21
C ARG A 282 -3.13 -6.72 -0.84
N PHE A 283 -3.15 -6.98 0.45
CA PHE A 283 -3.78 -8.13 1.10
C PHE A 283 -4.99 -7.67 1.89
N SER A 284 -6.03 -8.50 1.98
CA SER A 284 -7.19 -8.22 2.84
C SER A 284 -7.68 -9.46 3.56
N ASP A 285 -8.28 -9.24 4.73
CA ASP A 285 -8.80 -10.28 5.61
C ASP A 285 -7.80 -11.44 5.82
N GLN A 286 -8.17 -12.68 5.47
CA GLN A 286 -7.37 -13.87 5.79
C GLN A 286 -5.96 -13.84 5.17
N LYS A 287 -5.81 -13.33 3.94
CA LYS A 287 -4.47 -13.18 3.34
C LYS A 287 -3.63 -12.14 4.08
N ALA A 288 -4.24 -11.04 4.55
CA ALA A 288 -3.50 -10.03 5.32
C ALA A 288 -3.06 -10.59 6.68
N GLN A 289 -3.94 -11.35 7.33
CA GLN A 289 -3.64 -12.06 8.58
C GLN A 289 -2.45 -13.01 8.39
N GLY A 290 -2.50 -13.89 7.37
CA GLY A 290 -1.41 -14.84 7.11
C GLY A 290 -0.07 -14.17 6.80
N VAL A 291 -0.06 -13.06 6.05
CA VAL A 291 1.19 -12.31 5.79
C VAL A 291 1.77 -11.74 7.09
N VAL A 292 0.94 -11.17 7.96
CA VAL A 292 1.42 -10.65 9.26
C VAL A 292 1.94 -11.79 10.13
N GLU A 293 1.30 -12.95 10.13
CA GLU A 293 1.74 -14.14 10.89
C GLU A 293 3.13 -14.63 10.44
N GLU A 294 3.37 -14.76 9.14
CA GLU A 294 4.70 -15.09 8.59
C GLU A 294 5.75 -14.03 8.98
N TYR A 295 5.39 -12.74 8.90
CA TYR A 295 6.29 -11.64 9.23
C TYR A 295 6.68 -11.65 10.72
N ILE A 296 5.72 -11.81 11.64
CA ILE A 296 6.03 -11.88 13.07
C ILE A 296 6.77 -13.17 13.45
N ALA A 297 6.63 -14.25 12.66
CA ALA A 297 7.39 -15.48 12.81
C ALA A 297 8.86 -15.34 12.39
N GLY A 298 9.25 -14.22 11.78
CA GLY A 298 10.64 -13.88 11.46
C GLY A 298 11.01 -13.93 9.98
N VAL A 299 10.05 -14.14 9.09
CA VAL A 299 10.30 -14.09 7.64
C VAL A 299 10.41 -12.63 7.19
N ASP A 300 11.41 -12.32 6.37
CA ASP A 300 11.58 -10.97 5.83
C ASP A 300 10.39 -10.54 4.97
N LEU A 301 10.00 -9.26 5.07
CA LEU A 301 8.84 -8.71 4.36
C LEU A 301 9.03 -8.76 2.83
N GLY A 302 10.25 -8.51 2.36
CA GLY A 302 10.63 -8.59 0.96
C GLY A 302 10.60 -10.03 0.43
N GLU A 303 11.04 -11.00 1.24
CA GLU A 303 10.92 -12.43 0.92
C GLU A 303 9.46 -12.87 0.81
N ILE A 304 8.60 -12.50 1.77
CA ILE A 304 7.16 -12.80 1.70
C ILE A 304 6.56 -12.22 0.41
N ALA A 305 6.84 -10.95 0.12
CA ALA A 305 6.29 -10.30 -1.07
C ALA A 305 6.80 -10.94 -2.37
N ARG A 306 8.10 -11.24 -2.49
CA ARG A 306 8.67 -11.95 -3.66
C ARG A 306 8.10 -13.34 -3.82
N GLY A 307 7.97 -14.11 -2.74
CA GLY A 307 7.34 -15.44 -2.77
C GLY A 307 5.90 -15.38 -3.28
N ILE A 308 5.14 -14.36 -2.88
CA ILE A 308 3.77 -14.15 -3.37
C ILE A 308 3.75 -13.72 -4.84
N ILE A 309 4.64 -12.83 -5.28
CA ILE A 309 4.76 -12.44 -6.69
C ILE A 309 5.11 -13.65 -7.55
N ASN A 310 6.12 -14.42 -7.17
CA ASN A 310 6.56 -15.62 -7.92
C ASN A 310 5.45 -16.67 -7.99
N LYS A 311 4.64 -16.81 -6.95
CA LYS A 311 3.47 -17.69 -7.02
C LYS A 311 2.45 -17.20 -8.06
N GLU A 312 2.15 -15.91 -8.05
CA GLU A 312 1.00 -15.37 -8.78
C GLU A 312 1.32 -14.92 -10.20
N ILE A 313 2.57 -14.58 -10.51
CA ILE A 313 3.00 -14.00 -11.79
C ILE A 313 4.31 -14.65 -12.25
N GLN A 314 4.25 -15.27 -13.42
CA GLN A 314 5.42 -15.74 -14.16
C GLN A 314 5.55 -14.93 -15.45
N VAL A 315 6.74 -14.41 -15.71
CA VAL A 315 7.04 -13.57 -16.88
C VAL A 315 8.10 -14.26 -17.73
N TYR A 316 7.82 -14.33 -19.03
CA TYR A 316 8.64 -15.02 -20.02
C TYR A 316 9.13 -14.07 -21.11
N ASP A 317 10.11 -14.53 -21.88
CA ASP A 317 10.73 -13.85 -23.00
C ASP A 317 10.82 -14.79 -24.19
N GLY A 318 9.65 -15.05 -24.79
CA GLY A 318 9.47 -16.04 -25.83
C GLY A 318 9.70 -17.49 -25.39
N ILE A 319 10.08 -18.30 -26.38
CA ILE A 319 10.39 -19.71 -26.23
C ILE A 319 11.84 -19.96 -26.64
N ASN A 320 12.49 -20.90 -25.98
CA ASN A 320 13.82 -21.35 -26.38
C ASN A 320 13.75 -22.25 -27.63
N GLN A 321 14.92 -22.65 -28.14
CA GLN A 321 15.05 -23.54 -29.31
C GLN A 321 14.33 -24.90 -29.17
N PHE A 322 13.95 -25.29 -27.96
CA PHE A 322 13.24 -26.54 -27.66
C PHE A 322 11.74 -26.33 -27.44
N GLY A 323 11.22 -25.11 -27.65
CA GLY A 323 9.82 -24.77 -27.48
C GLY A 323 9.38 -24.53 -26.03
N ALA A 324 10.29 -24.56 -25.05
CA ALA A 324 9.98 -24.24 -23.67
C ALA A 324 10.03 -22.72 -23.44
N TYR A 325 9.11 -22.20 -22.63
CA TYR A 325 9.11 -20.78 -22.26
C TYR A 325 10.43 -20.40 -21.58
N LYS A 326 11.07 -19.32 -22.06
CA LYS A 326 12.28 -18.78 -21.45
C LYS A 326 11.87 -17.77 -20.38
N PRO A 327 12.24 -17.95 -19.09
CA PRO A 327 11.97 -16.94 -18.07
C PRO A 327 12.63 -15.60 -18.40
N ASP A 328 11.92 -14.50 -18.14
CA ASP A 328 12.47 -13.16 -18.34
C ASP A 328 13.61 -12.88 -17.34
N GLU A 329 14.79 -12.56 -17.86
CA GLU A 329 16.00 -12.44 -17.03
C GLU A 329 15.93 -11.26 -16.04
N LYS A 330 15.33 -10.13 -16.44
CA LYS A 330 15.20 -8.97 -15.55
C LYS A 330 14.22 -9.27 -14.43
N TRP A 331 13.10 -9.93 -14.75
CA TRP A 331 12.10 -10.37 -13.79
C TRP A 331 12.70 -11.35 -12.78
N GLN A 332 13.47 -12.34 -13.25
CA GLN A 332 14.12 -13.31 -12.37
C GLN A 332 15.19 -12.68 -11.49
N ARG A 333 15.95 -11.69 -11.98
CA ARG A 333 16.91 -10.95 -11.14
C ARG A 333 16.23 -10.14 -10.05
N LEU A 334 15.01 -9.63 -10.30
CA LEU A 334 14.30 -8.77 -9.37
C LEU A 334 13.47 -9.55 -8.34
N PHE A 335 12.68 -10.54 -8.78
CA PHE A 335 11.76 -11.29 -7.93
C PHE A 335 12.16 -12.74 -7.70
N GLY A 336 13.06 -13.31 -8.51
CA GLY A 336 13.49 -14.70 -8.39
C GLY A 336 14.34 -14.98 -7.15
N GLY A 337 14.74 -16.25 -6.99
CA GLY A 337 15.59 -16.69 -5.87
C GLY A 337 14.87 -16.90 -4.54
N VAL A 338 13.55 -16.66 -4.49
CA VAL A 338 12.70 -16.96 -3.32
C VAL A 338 11.63 -17.97 -3.71
N GLU A 339 11.46 -19.00 -2.87
CA GLU A 339 10.42 -20.01 -3.08
C GLU A 339 9.02 -19.38 -3.10
N PRO A 340 8.13 -19.80 -4.02
CA PRO A 340 6.76 -19.30 -4.07
C PRO A 340 6.01 -19.53 -2.75
N LEU A 341 5.50 -18.46 -2.14
CA LEU A 341 4.78 -18.53 -0.87
C LEU A 341 3.27 -18.70 -1.13
N LYS A 342 2.68 -19.76 -0.57
CA LYS A 342 1.23 -20.00 -0.65
C LYS A 342 0.56 -19.72 0.68
N LEU A 343 -0.15 -18.59 0.77
CA LEU A 343 -1.02 -18.29 1.90
C LEU A 343 -2.25 -19.21 1.86
N SER A 344 -2.39 -20.07 2.88
CA SER A 344 -3.59 -20.87 3.06
C SER A 344 -4.74 -19.98 3.53
N THR A 345 -5.78 -19.85 2.72
CA THR A 345 -7.05 -19.26 3.18
C THR A 345 -7.93 -20.41 3.64
N ASN A 346 -8.37 -20.44 4.89
CA ASN A 346 -9.44 -21.36 5.32
C ASN A 346 -10.75 -20.88 4.69
N PRO A 347 -11.26 -21.55 3.63
CA PRO A 347 -12.46 -21.07 2.94
C PRO A 347 -13.65 -21.19 3.88
N GLN A 348 -14.19 -20.05 4.29
CA GLN A 348 -15.42 -20.00 5.07
C GLN A 348 -16.60 -20.07 4.10
N PRO A 349 -17.62 -20.91 4.35
CA PRO A 349 -18.83 -20.91 3.56
C PRO A 349 -19.44 -19.50 3.56
N TYR A 350 -20.02 -19.11 2.43
CA TYR A 350 -20.67 -17.80 2.32
C TYR A 350 -21.84 -17.71 3.33
N SER A 351 -21.89 -16.67 4.16
CA SER A 351 -22.96 -16.44 5.15
C SER A 351 -23.81 -15.23 4.79
N ILE A 352 -25.13 -15.38 4.86
CA ILE A 352 -26.10 -14.29 4.66
C ILE A 352 -26.19 -13.34 5.87
N GLU A 353 -25.60 -13.70 7.01
CA GLU A 353 -25.68 -12.93 8.26
C GLU A 353 -25.22 -11.49 8.12
N ARG A 354 -24.23 -11.22 7.25
CA ARG A 354 -23.77 -9.85 6.98
C ARG A 354 -24.86 -8.99 6.35
N THR A 355 -25.63 -9.54 5.41
CA THR A 355 -26.76 -8.85 4.79
C THR A 355 -27.90 -8.65 5.79
N ILE A 356 -28.15 -9.66 6.65
CA ILE A 356 -29.15 -9.57 7.72
C ILE A 356 -28.77 -8.47 8.72
N ARG A 357 -27.53 -8.44 9.21
CA ARG A 357 -27.05 -7.38 10.12
C ARG A 357 -27.17 -6.00 9.49
N TRP A 358 -26.81 -5.84 8.22
CA TRP A 358 -26.99 -4.56 7.52
C TRP A 358 -28.47 -4.13 7.50
N LEU A 359 -29.40 -5.04 7.16
CA LEU A 359 -30.84 -4.74 7.20
C LEU A 359 -31.30 -4.38 8.62
N THR A 360 -30.87 -5.13 9.63
CA THR A 360 -31.24 -4.93 11.04
C THR A 360 -30.74 -3.60 11.58
N TYR A 361 -29.49 -3.22 11.33
CA TYR A 361 -28.89 -2.05 11.97
C TYR A 361 -29.00 -0.77 11.15
N GLN A 362 -29.08 -0.86 9.83
CA GLN A 362 -29.00 0.32 8.95
C GLN A 362 -30.33 0.67 8.29
N VAL A 363 -31.22 -0.31 8.13
CA VAL A 363 -32.45 -0.15 7.32
C VAL A 363 -33.71 -0.28 8.18
N ALA A 364 -33.66 -1.05 9.28
CA ALA A 364 -34.84 -1.36 10.09
C ALA A 364 -35.59 -0.13 10.61
N ASN A 365 -34.88 0.89 11.11
CA ASN A 365 -35.52 2.11 11.62
C ASN A 365 -36.28 2.87 10.52
N SER A 366 -35.70 2.95 9.32
CA SER A 366 -36.36 3.57 8.15
C SER A 366 -37.57 2.76 7.69
N LEU A 367 -37.49 1.43 7.73
CA LEU A 367 -38.64 0.57 7.39
C LEU A 367 -39.76 0.69 8.43
N ALA A 368 -39.44 0.78 9.71
CA ALA A 368 -40.42 1.00 10.76
C ALA A 368 -41.14 2.35 10.56
N LEU A 369 -40.39 3.42 10.27
CA LEU A 369 -40.95 4.74 9.99
C LEU A 369 -41.92 4.71 8.80
N VAL A 370 -41.52 4.11 7.67
CA VAL A 370 -42.39 3.99 6.48
C VAL A 370 -43.65 3.18 6.79
N SER A 371 -43.53 2.13 7.61
CA SER A 371 -44.69 1.33 8.02
C SER A 371 -45.68 2.12 8.88
N GLU A 372 -45.24 3.04 9.73
CA GLU A 372 -46.14 3.91 10.49
C GLU A 372 -46.71 5.03 9.60
N ALA A 373 -45.91 5.58 8.68
CA ALA A 373 -46.37 6.56 7.71
C ALA A 373 -47.48 6.00 6.81
N ASP A 374 -47.38 4.74 6.37
CA ASP A 374 -48.41 4.06 5.58
C ASP A 374 -49.77 4.00 6.30
N LYS A 375 -49.77 3.79 7.63
CA LYS A 375 -51.01 3.77 8.43
C LYS A 375 -51.66 5.16 8.52
N ILE A 376 -50.85 6.20 8.67
CA ILE A 376 -51.31 7.58 8.81
C ILE A 376 -51.85 8.10 7.49
N LEU A 377 -51.10 7.87 6.41
CA LEU A 377 -51.38 8.41 5.09
C LEU A 377 -52.29 7.51 4.25
N GLN A 378 -52.64 6.33 4.76
CA GLN A 378 -53.39 5.28 4.04
C GLN A 378 -52.74 4.92 2.69
N THR A 379 -51.42 4.72 2.71
CA THR A 379 -50.60 4.36 1.55
C THR A 379 -50.04 2.93 1.66
N GLU A 380 -49.45 2.42 0.57
CA GLU A 380 -48.79 1.09 0.53
C GLU A 380 -47.29 1.18 0.18
N TYR A 381 -46.57 2.21 0.62
CA TYR A 381 -45.15 2.41 0.26
C TYR A 381 -44.25 1.27 0.72
N MET A 382 -44.52 0.66 1.88
CA MET A 382 -43.78 -0.49 2.39
C MET A 382 -43.84 -1.69 1.43
N LYS A 383 -45.01 -1.91 0.82
CA LYS A 383 -45.22 -2.98 -0.16
C LYS A 383 -44.51 -2.67 -1.47
N MET A 384 -44.52 -1.41 -1.90
CA MET A 384 -43.74 -0.97 -3.06
C MET A 384 -42.23 -1.21 -2.87
N ILE A 385 -41.68 -0.89 -1.69
CA ILE A 385 -40.26 -1.09 -1.38
C ILE A 385 -39.88 -2.58 -1.40
N LYS A 386 -40.74 -3.46 -0.87
CA LYS A 386 -40.50 -4.91 -0.90
C LYS A 386 -40.53 -5.48 -2.32
N ASN A 387 -41.40 -4.94 -3.16
CA ASN A 387 -41.59 -5.43 -4.53
C ASN A 387 -40.60 -4.84 -5.55
N SER A 388 -39.89 -3.76 -5.21
CA SER A 388 -38.89 -3.14 -6.10
C SER A 388 -37.52 -3.84 -6.06
N GLY A 389 -37.30 -4.74 -5.10
CA GLY A 389 -36.04 -5.46 -4.97
C GLY A 389 -35.91 -6.62 -5.97
N GLU A 390 -34.89 -6.60 -6.82
CA GLU A 390 -34.57 -7.71 -7.72
C GLU A 390 -33.29 -8.46 -7.28
N ILE A 391 -33.30 -9.78 -7.41
CA ILE A 391 -32.10 -10.60 -7.16
C ILE A 391 -31.16 -10.47 -8.36
N THR A 392 -30.12 -9.68 -8.18
CA THR A 392 -29.02 -9.53 -9.15
C THR A 392 -28.32 -10.87 -9.44
N ASP A 393 -27.59 -10.96 -10.55
CA ASP A 393 -26.84 -12.19 -10.89
C ASP A 393 -25.78 -12.55 -9.83
N ARG A 394 -25.23 -11.54 -9.15
CA ARG A 394 -24.40 -11.72 -7.95
C ARG A 394 -25.20 -12.37 -6.81
N GLY A 395 -26.42 -11.90 -6.55
CA GLY A 395 -27.33 -12.50 -5.57
C GLY A 395 -27.70 -13.94 -5.91
N LYS A 396 -27.93 -14.26 -7.19
CA LYS A 396 -28.16 -15.64 -7.66
C LYS A 396 -26.94 -16.53 -7.41
N ALA A 397 -25.73 -16.04 -7.67
CA ALA A 397 -24.48 -16.76 -7.40
C ALA A 397 -24.28 -17.00 -5.89
N MET A 398 -24.55 -16.01 -5.05
CA MET A 398 -24.52 -16.15 -3.59
C MET A 398 -25.53 -17.19 -3.09
N LEU A 399 -26.75 -17.22 -3.63
CA LEU A 399 -27.76 -18.22 -3.29
C LEU A 399 -27.34 -19.64 -3.69
N ARG A 400 -26.63 -19.81 -4.82
CA ARG A 400 -26.03 -21.11 -5.19
C ARG A 400 -24.96 -21.54 -4.20
N LEU A 401 -24.12 -20.59 -3.74
CA LEU A 401 -23.11 -20.87 -2.72
C LEU A 401 -23.75 -21.25 -1.37
N LEU A 402 -24.79 -20.54 -0.91
CA LEU A 402 -25.54 -20.91 0.30
C LEU A 402 -26.15 -22.31 0.21
N LYS A 403 -26.75 -22.65 -0.94
CA LYS A 403 -27.30 -23.99 -1.19
C LYS A 403 -26.21 -25.06 -1.16
N ALA A 404 -25.07 -24.80 -1.79
CA ALA A 404 -23.93 -25.70 -1.77
C ALA A 404 -23.37 -25.87 -0.36
N SER A 405 -23.20 -24.79 0.41
CA SER A 405 -22.71 -24.83 1.79
C SER A 405 -23.62 -25.64 2.72
N LYS A 406 -24.94 -25.57 2.53
CA LYS A 406 -25.90 -26.41 3.29
C LYS A 406 -25.72 -27.92 3.05
N HIS A 407 -25.20 -28.32 1.88
CA HIS A 407 -24.92 -29.73 1.59
C HIS A 407 -23.68 -30.28 2.30
N TYR A 408 -22.81 -29.41 2.84
CA TYR A 408 -21.60 -29.79 3.57
C TYR A 408 -21.77 -29.74 5.10
N GLU A 409 -22.98 -29.45 5.61
CA GLU A 409 -23.33 -29.42 7.05
C GLU A 409 -23.93 -30.76 7.55
N HIS A 410 -23.77 -31.86 6.79
CA HIS A 410 -24.16 -33.22 7.18
C HIS A 410 -23.00 -34.22 7.05
#